data_AF-A0A815YCK4-F1
#
_entry.id   AF-A0A815YCK4-F1
#
_cell.length_a   1.000
_cell.length_b   1.000
_cell.length_c   1.000
_cell.angle_alpha   90.00
_cell.angle_beta   90.00
_cell.angle_gamma   90.00
#
_symmetry.space_group_name_H-M   'P 1'
#
loop_
_entity.id
_entity.type
_entity.pdbx_description
1 polymer ?
#
loop_
_entity_poly.entity_id
_entity_poly.type
_entity_poly.pdbx_seq_one_letter_code
_entity_poly.pdbx_strand_id
1 'polypeptide(L)'
;MTRIVCISDTHSRYQFELPAGDILVHAGDFTLSGLQTEVENFIKWLKSLTQYRLKIIIAGNHDLTLEPEFYEQTWKQWHHREKQDYEKIGQLIRDPSLATDYGIIYLEQQEFIDQQTGLKFYGR
;
A
#
# COMPACT_ATOMS: atom_id res chain seq x y z
N MET A 1 0.47 25.03 -6.21
CA MET A 1 1.44 24.44 -5.26
C MET A 1 0.89 23.08 -4.86
N THR A 2 1.67 22.02 -5.00
CA THR A 2 1.24 20.66 -4.66
C THR A 2 1.48 20.40 -3.17
N ARG A 3 0.48 19.87 -2.47
CA ARG A 3 0.61 19.43 -1.08
C ARG A 3 0.67 17.90 -1.01
N ILE A 4 1.76 17.40 -0.45
CA ILE A 4 1.97 15.97 -0.21
C ILE A 4 1.73 15.70 1.28
N VAL A 5 0.93 14.69 1.58
CA VAL A 5 0.70 14.18 2.95
C VAL A 5 1.42 12.85 3.07
N CYS A 6 2.31 12.71 4.05
CA CYS A 6 3.13 11.52 4.23
C CYS A 6 2.79 10.83 5.56
N ILE A 7 2.60 9.53 5.52
CA ILE A 7 2.39 8.64 6.68
C ILE A 7 3.11 7.31 6.46
N SER A 8 3.18 6.49 7.50
CA SER A 8 3.79 5.15 7.47
C SER A 8 3.32 4.36 8.69
N ASP A 9 3.63 3.06 8.75
CA ASP A 9 3.54 2.23 9.97
C ASP A 9 2.14 2.23 10.60
N THR A 10 1.10 2.19 9.77
CA THR A 10 -0.28 2.20 10.25
C THR A 10 -0.66 0.87 10.90
N HIS A 11 -0.01 -0.25 10.55
CA HIS A 11 -0.25 -1.57 11.13
C HIS A 11 -1.73 -1.92 11.29
N SER A 12 -2.48 -1.77 10.20
CA SER A 12 -3.94 -2.00 10.16
C SER A 12 -4.79 -1.08 11.06
N ARG A 13 -4.25 0.06 11.48
CA ARG A 13 -4.97 1.09 12.24
C ARG A 13 -5.21 2.30 11.35
N TYR A 14 -6.48 2.61 11.10
CA TYR A 14 -6.87 3.67 10.17
C TYR A 14 -7.79 4.72 10.81
N GLN A 15 -7.93 4.70 12.13
CA GLN A 15 -8.81 5.59 12.90
C GLN A 15 -8.06 6.86 13.30
N PHE A 16 -7.66 7.65 12.30
CA PHE A 16 -7.06 8.97 12.50
C PHE A 16 -7.46 9.90 11.37
N GLU A 17 -7.44 11.20 11.68
CA GLU A 17 -7.70 12.23 10.68
C GLU A 17 -6.43 12.56 9.90
N LEU A 18 -6.58 12.74 8.60
CA LEU A 18 -5.52 13.21 7.72
C LEU A 18 -5.86 14.61 7.21
N PRO A 19 -4.88 15.53 7.13
CA PRO A 19 -5.10 16.86 6.57
C PRO A 19 -5.38 16.78 5.07
N ALA A 20 -6.17 17.72 4.54
CA ALA A 20 -6.37 17.83 3.09
C ALA A 20 -5.03 18.04 2.35
N GLY A 21 -4.89 17.41 1.18
CA GLY A 21 -3.73 17.51 0.28
C GLY A 21 -4.02 16.89 -1.09
N ASP A 22 -3.07 16.98 -2.01
CA ASP A 22 -3.25 16.50 -3.39
C ASP A 22 -2.82 15.04 -3.55
N ILE A 23 -1.72 14.69 -2.86
CA ILE A 23 -1.06 13.38 -2.95
C ILE A 23 -0.85 12.83 -1.53
N LEU A 24 -1.31 11.60 -1.29
CA LEU A 24 -0.95 10.82 -0.11
C LEU A 24 0.24 9.92 -0.44
N VAL A 25 1.19 9.81 0.47
CA VAL A 25 2.27 8.81 0.43
C VAL A 25 2.17 7.95 1.69
N HIS A 26 2.06 6.63 1.53
CA HIS A 26 2.20 5.66 2.61
C HIS A 26 3.51 4.88 2.45
N ALA A 27 4.44 5.06 3.39
CA ALA A 27 5.82 4.58 3.27
C ALA A 27 6.06 3.16 3.81
N GLY A 28 5.07 2.26 3.68
CA GLY A 28 5.15 0.87 4.16
C GLY A 28 4.54 0.59 5.53
N ASP A 29 4.51 -0.68 5.90
CA ASP A 29 3.98 -1.22 7.15
C ASP A 29 2.50 -0.86 7.38
N PHE A 30 1.69 -1.03 6.33
CA PHE A 30 0.25 -0.80 6.40
C PHE A 30 -0.54 -1.99 6.94
N THR A 31 0.06 -3.18 6.93
CA THR A 31 -0.46 -4.39 7.56
C THR A 31 0.27 -4.70 8.88
N LEU A 32 -0.30 -5.61 9.67
CA LEU A 32 0.38 -6.11 10.87
C LEU A 32 1.28 -7.31 10.54
N SER A 33 0.82 -8.18 9.65
CA SER A 33 1.58 -9.37 9.23
C SER A 33 1.33 -9.78 7.77
N GLY A 34 0.76 -8.91 6.94
CA GLY A 34 0.46 -9.24 5.55
C GLY A 34 -0.69 -10.24 5.37
N LEU A 35 -1.70 -10.24 6.25
CA LEU A 35 -2.89 -11.08 5.98
C LEU A 35 -3.67 -10.54 4.78
N GLN A 36 -4.33 -11.42 4.01
CA GLN A 36 -5.17 -11.00 2.88
C GLN A 36 -6.22 -9.97 3.33
N THR A 37 -6.86 -10.21 4.46
CA THR A 37 -7.88 -9.31 5.03
C THR A 37 -7.31 -7.95 5.44
N GLU A 38 -6.04 -7.87 5.84
CA GLU A 38 -5.36 -6.62 6.17
C GLU A 38 -5.12 -5.79 4.92
N VAL A 39 -4.65 -6.42 3.84
CA VAL A 39 -4.47 -5.76 2.53
C VAL A 39 -5.83 -5.30 1.97
N GLU A 40 -6.87 -6.12 2.04
CA GLU A 40 -8.22 -5.75 1.60
C GLU A 40 -8.78 -4.55 2.38
N ASN A 41 -8.61 -4.56 3.71
CA ASN A 41 -9.03 -3.45 4.56
C ASN A 41 -8.23 -2.17 4.28
N PHE A 42 -6.93 -2.29 4.02
CA PHE A 42 -6.09 -1.16 3.62
C PHE A 42 -6.55 -0.54 2.29
N ILE A 43 -6.78 -1.37 1.27
CA ILE A 43 -7.30 -0.93 -0.03
C ILE A 43 -8.65 -0.23 0.16
N LYS A 44 -9.55 -0.82 0.96
CA LYS A 44 -10.85 -0.21 1.28
C LYS A 44 -10.69 1.15 1.95
N TRP A 45 -9.76 1.29 2.89
CA TRP A 45 -9.46 2.55 3.52
C TRP A 45 -8.93 3.58 2.52
N LEU A 46 -7.94 3.23 1.68
CA LEU A 46 -7.41 4.12 0.64
C LEU A 46 -8.50 4.61 -0.33
N LYS A 47 -9.42 3.73 -0.73
CA LYS A 47 -10.57 4.07 -1.59
C LYS A 47 -11.49 5.10 -0.93
N SER A 48 -11.60 5.10 0.40
CA SER A 48 -12.42 6.07 1.14
C SER A 48 -11.79 7.47 1.23
N LEU A 49 -10.49 7.60 1.01
CA LEU A 49 -9.77 8.87 1.07
C LEU A 49 -9.94 9.67 -0.24
N THR A 50 -11.14 10.19 -0.46
CA THR A 50 -11.51 10.92 -1.68
C THR A 50 -10.88 12.30 -1.79
N GLN A 51 -10.33 12.84 -0.69
CA GLN A 51 -9.65 14.14 -0.67
C GLN A 51 -8.28 14.14 -1.37
N TYR A 52 -7.69 12.97 -1.66
CA TYR A 52 -6.44 12.87 -2.41
C TYR A 52 -6.68 12.34 -3.82
N ARG A 53 -6.14 13.04 -4.82
CA ARG A 53 -6.16 12.58 -6.21
C ARG A 53 -5.26 11.37 -6.40
N LEU A 54 -4.10 11.35 -5.76
CA LEU A 54 -3.12 10.26 -5.85
C LEU A 54 -2.81 9.71 -4.47
N LYS A 55 -2.66 8.39 -4.36
CA LYS A 55 -2.11 7.69 -3.20
C LYS A 55 -0.96 6.80 -3.66
N ILE A 56 0.26 7.16 -3.31
CA ILE A 56 1.48 6.40 -3.64
C ILE A 56 1.83 5.52 -2.44
N ILE A 57 1.92 4.21 -2.68
CA ILE A 57 2.12 3.21 -1.63
C ILE A 57 3.35 2.37 -1.96
N ILE A 58 4.16 2.07 -0.95
CA ILE A 58 5.17 1.02 -0.97
C ILE A 58 4.89 0.03 0.16
N ALA A 59 5.41 -1.20 0.03
CA ALA A 59 5.42 -2.17 1.13
C ALA A 59 6.55 -1.88 2.14
N GLY A 60 6.32 -2.26 3.39
CA GLY A 60 7.33 -2.35 4.45
C GLY A 60 7.55 -3.80 4.89
N ASN A 61 8.33 -4.00 5.96
CA ASN A 61 8.68 -5.33 6.45
C ASN A 61 7.54 -6.07 7.15
N HIS A 62 6.46 -5.40 7.55
CA HIS A 62 5.26 -6.04 8.08
C HIS A 62 4.28 -6.48 6.99
N ASP A 63 4.45 -5.98 5.76
CA ASP A 63 3.65 -6.35 4.59
C ASP A 63 4.13 -7.68 3.97
N LEU A 64 4.28 -8.70 4.81
CA LEU A 64 5.02 -9.94 4.56
C LEU A 64 4.68 -10.60 3.23
N THR A 65 3.40 -10.72 2.89
CA THR A 65 2.95 -11.38 1.66
C THR A 65 3.26 -10.58 0.39
N LEU A 66 3.80 -9.38 0.50
CA LEU A 66 4.29 -8.59 -0.63
C LEU A 66 5.80 -8.81 -0.88
N GLU A 67 6.45 -9.62 -0.04
CA GLU A 67 7.86 -10.04 -0.17
C GLU A 67 7.94 -11.58 -0.29
N PRO A 68 7.66 -12.17 -1.48
CA PRO A 68 7.46 -13.61 -1.64
C PRO A 68 8.62 -14.48 -1.14
N GLU A 69 9.86 -14.10 -1.45
CA GLU A 69 11.05 -14.87 -1.08
C GLU A 69 11.23 -14.95 0.44
N PHE A 70 10.98 -13.85 1.14
CA PHE A 70 11.04 -13.78 2.60
C PHE A 70 9.88 -14.57 3.22
N TYR A 71 8.68 -14.37 2.69
CA TYR A 71 7.48 -14.99 3.22
C TYR A 71 7.48 -16.52 3.04
N GLU A 72 7.97 -17.04 1.91
CA GLU A 72 8.09 -18.48 1.66
C GLU A 72 8.89 -19.19 2.77
N GLN A 73 9.95 -18.54 3.25
CA GLN A 73 10.86 -19.08 4.27
C GLN A 73 10.34 -18.87 5.70
N THR A 74 9.57 -17.82 5.93
CA THR A 74 9.25 -17.35 7.28
C THR A 74 7.78 -17.46 7.67
N TRP A 75 6.87 -17.82 6.75
CA TRP A 75 5.42 -17.75 7.01
C TRP A 75 4.97 -18.46 8.29
N LYS A 76 5.60 -19.57 8.68
CA LYS A 76 5.25 -20.30 9.93
C LYS A 76 5.52 -19.51 11.21
N GLN A 77 6.44 -18.53 11.16
CA GLN A 77 6.76 -17.66 12.29
C GLN A 77 5.65 -16.62 12.52
N TRP A 78 4.94 -16.24 11.46
CA TRP A 78 3.99 -15.13 11.45
C TRP A 78 2.53 -15.60 11.33
N HIS A 79 2.29 -16.69 10.61
CA HIS A 79 0.97 -17.26 10.34
C HIS A 79 0.88 -18.71 10.84
N HIS A 80 0.25 -18.89 12.00
CA HIS A 80 0.18 -20.20 12.67
C HIS A 80 -0.93 -21.12 12.13
N ARG A 81 -1.92 -20.57 11.41
CA ARG A 81 -3.07 -21.34 10.93
C ARG A 81 -2.84 -21.90 9.53
N GLU A 82 -2.60 -21.00 8.59
CA GLU A 82 -2.44 -21.35 7.18
C GLU A 82 -1.51 -20.37 6.48
N LYS A 83 -0.84 -20.86 5.44
CA LYS A 83 -0.05 -20.04 4.53
C LYS A 83 -1.01 -19.24 3.64
N GLN A 84 -0.92 -17.92 3.71
CA GLN A 84 -1.59 -17.00 2.79
C GLN A 84 -1.10 -17.18 1.34
N ASP A 85 -2.01 -17.01 0.39
CA ASP A 85 -1.72 -16.96 -1.05
C ASP A 85 -1.13 -15.58 -1.40
N TYR A 86 0.20 -15.46 -1.30
CA TYR A 86 0.90 -14.19 -1.52
C TYR A 86 0.82 -13.72 -2.98
N GLU A 87 0.64 -14.62 -3.95
CA GLU A 87 0.48 -14.25 -5.36
C GLU A 87 -0.86 -13.54 -5.57
N LYS A 88 -1.94 -14.13 -5.04
CA LYS A 88 -3.27 -13.52 -5.08
C LYS A 88 -3.30 -12.18 -4.32
N ILE A 89 -2.68 -12.11 -3.13
CA ILE A 89 -2.60 -10.85 -2.37
C ILE A 89 -1.81 -9.81 -3.15
N GLY A 90 -0.70 -10.21 -3.78
CA GLY A 90 0.10 -9.33 -4.61
C GLY A 90 -0.69 -8.78 -5.81
N GLN A 91 -1.58 -9.58 -6.41
CA GLN A 91 -2.49 -9.14 -7.46
C GLN A 91 -3.52 -8.13 -6.97
N LEU A 92 -4.04 -8.26 -5.73
CA LEU A 92 -5.03 -7.32 -5.18
C LEU A 92 -4.50 -5.88 -5.11
N ILE A 93 -3.29 -5.68 -4.57
CA ILE A 93 -2.72 -4.34 -4.41
C ILE A 93 -2.13 -3.77 -5.73
N ARG A 94 -1.82 -4.65 -6.69
CA ARG A 94 -1.30 -4.30 -8.03
C ARG A 94 -2.39 -4.24 -9.10
N ASP A 95 -3.67 -4.37 -8.74
CA ASP A 95 -4.78 -4.32 -9.68
C ASP A 95 -4.81 -2.95 -10.41
N PRO A 96 -4.72 -2.92 -11.76
CA PRO A 96 -4.70 -1.68 -12.53
C PRO A 96 -5.92 -0.77 -12.30
N SER A 97 -7.07 -1.33 -11.93
CA SER A 97 -8.28 -0.56 -11.62
C SER A 97 -8.09 0.36 -10.40
N LEU A 98 -7.19 0.02 -9.48
CA LEU A 98 -6.86 0.87 -8.34
C LEU A 98 -6.23 2.20 -8.80
N ALA A 99 -5.38 2.14 -9.82
CA ALA A 99 -4.76 3.31 -10.41
C ALA A 99 -5.79 4.14 -11.20
N THR A 100 -6.59 3.50 -12.06
CA THR A 100 -7.52 4.21 -12.95
C THR A 100 -8.72 4.81 -12.22
N ASP A 101 -9.27 4.10 -11.24
CA ASP A 101 -10.55 4.44 -10.65
C ASP A 101 -10.39 5.21 -9.32
N TYR A 102 -9.27 5.01 -8.62
CA TYR A 102 -9.06 5.54 -7.27
C TYR A 102 -7.75 6.33 -7.09
N GLY A 103 -6.88 6.36 -8.11
CA GLY A 103 -5.57 7.00 -8.05
C GLY A 103 -4.60 6.33 -7.07
N ILE A 104 -4.79 5.05 -6.77
CA ILE A 104 -3.93 4.27 -5.87
C ILE A 104 -2.83 3.62 -6.73
N ILE A 105 -1.57 3.96 -6.44
CA ILE A 105 -0.39 3.45 -7.15
C ILE A 105 0.48 2.72 -6.14
N TYR A 106 0.63 1.41 -6.32
CA TYR A 106 1.62 0.61 -5.59
C TYR A 106 2.94 0.60 -6.35
N LEU A 107 4.05 0.87 -5.66
CA LEU A 107 5.39 0.86 -6.21
C LEU A 107 6.28 -0.17 -5.49
N GLU A 108 7.01 -0.92 -6.30
CA GLU A 108 8.03 -1.92 -6.03
C GLU A 108 9.02 -1.92 -7.21
N GLN A 109 10.23 -1.43 -6.98
CA GLN A 109 11.33 -1.34 -7.96
C GLN A 109 11.03 -0.62 -9.29
N GLN A 110 10.05 0.28 -9.33
CA GLN A 110 9.72 1.13 -10.47
C GLN A 110 9.48 2.59 -10.07
N GLU A 111 9.47 3.47 -11.07
CA GLU A 111 9.15 4.88 -10.89
C GLU A 111 7.73 5.20 -11.37
N PHE A 112 7.13 6.22 -10.76
CA PHE A 112 5.90 6.84 -11.22
C PHE A 112 6.10 8.34 -11.37
N ILE A 113 5.65 8.90 -12.49
CA ILE A 113 5.71 10.33 -12.79
C ILE A 113 4.29 10.88 -12.84
N ASP A 114 3.96 11.76 -11.89
CA ASP A 114 2.68 12.47 -11.91
C ASP A 114 2.69 13.54 -13.00
N GLN A 115 1.96 13.28 -14.10
CA GLN A 115 1.91 14.15 -15.27
C GLN A 115 1.39 15.56 -14.95
N GLN A 116 0.59 15.72 -13.89
CA GLN A 116 0.05 17.03 -13.52
C GLN A 116 1.11 17.94 -12.86
N THR A 117 2.03 17.36 -12.08
CA THR A 117 2.98 18.13 -11.25
C THR A 117 4.42 17.97 -11.68
N GLY A 118 4.73 16.96 -12.50
CA GLY A 118 6.10 16.57 -12.86
C GLY A 118 6.87 15.87 -11.73
N LEU A 119 6.23 15.64 -10.57
CA LEU A 119 6.86 14.94 -9.45
C LEU A 119 7.09 13.48 -9.81
N LYS A 120 8.22 12.96 -9.37
CA LYS A 120 8.62 11.57 -9.56
C LYS A 120 8.73 10.86 -8.22
N PHE A 121 8.15 9.66 -8.15
CA PHE A 121 8.16 8.77 -7.00
C PHE A 121 8.87 7.46 -7.39
N TYR A 122 9.64 6.90 -6.46
CA TYR A 122 10.37 5.65 -6.66
C TYR A 122 9.94 4.63 -5.61
N GLY A 123 9.60 3.42 -6.06
CA GLY A 123 9.35 2.28 -5.20
C GLY A 123 10.64 1.73 -4.59
N ARG A 124 10.49 1.07 -3.44
CA ARG A 124 11.56 0.26 -2.84
C ARG A 124 11.75 -1.05 -3.61
#